data_AF-A0A6V7KGU9-F1
#
_entry.id   AF-A0A6V7KGU9-F1
#
_cell.length_a   1.000
_cell.length_b   1.000
_cell.length_c   1.000
_cell.angle_alpha   90.00
_cell.angle_beta   90.00
_cell.angle_gamma   90.00
#
_symmetry.space_group_name_H-M   'P 1'
#
loop_
_entity.id
_entity.type
_entity.pdbx_description
1 polymer ?
#
loop_
_entity_poly.entity_id
_entity_poly.type
_entity_poly.pdbx_seq_one_letter_code
_entity_poly.pdbx_strand_id
1 'polypeptide(L)'
;DEPGEKAVELGIANPTYYVLKPQREGGGNNVYGSNVRTKLESMKNSRERTGWILMELIKCTPQMNYLVAPDNKQPSLQEFVSELGIYGIVLG
;
A
#
# COMPACT_ATOMS: atom_id res chain seq x y z
N ASP A 1 8.35 -4.99 20.12
CA ASP A 1 7.39 -4.78 21.22
C ASP A 1 6.17 -5.64 20.96
N GLU A 2 5.38 -5.97 21.98
CA GLU A 2 4.27 -6.93 21.86
C GLU A 2 3.26 -6.58 20.73
N PRO A 3 2.89 -5.30 20.51
CA PRO A 3 2.03 -4.92 19.39
C PRO A 3 2.70 -5.12 18.02
N GLY A 4 4.00 -4.84 17.92
CA GLY A 4 4.77 -5.04 16.70
C GLY A 4 4.88 -6.51 16.30
N GLU A 5 5.08 -7.43 17.25
CA GLU A 5 5.12 -8.87 16.94
C GLU A 5 3.74 -9.38 16.47
N LYS A 6 2.65 -8.95 17.12
CA LYS A 6 1.28 -9.27 16.69
C LYS A 6 1.00 -8.75 15.28
N ALA A 7 1.43 -7.53 14.94
CA ALA A 7 1.27 -6.98 13.61
C ALA A 7 2.02 -7.81 12.56
N VAL A 8 3.25 -8.26 12.86
CA VAL A 8 4.02 -9.14 11.97
C VAL A 8 3.29 -10.48 11.75
N GLU A 9 2.78 -11.10 12.81
CA GLU A 9 2.01 -12.34 12.70
C GLU A 9 0.75 -12.17 11.85
N LEU A 10 -0.01 -11.08 12.05
CA LEU A 10 -1.18 -10.74 11.25
C LEU A 10 -0.84 -10.53 9.77
N GLY A 11 0.24 -9.79 9.49
CA GLY A 11 0.71 -9.53 8.12
C GLY A 11 1.21 -10.79 7.41
N ILE A 12 1.82 -11.74 8.13
CA ILE A 12 2.26 -13.03 7.58
C ILE A 12 1.07 -13.98 7.35
N ALA A 13 0.08 -13.98 8.25
CA ALA A 13 -1.11 -14.80 8.14
C ALA A 13 -2.03 -14.35 7.01
N ASN A 14 -2.22 -13.03 6.84
CA ASN A 14 -3.18 -12.46 5.89
C ASN A 14 -2.54 -11.40 4.97
N PRO A 15 -1.49 -11.75 4.19
CA PRO A 15 -0.67 -10.77 3.48
C PRO A 15 -1.41 -9.95 2.42
N THR A 16 -2.53 -10.46 1.89
CA THR A 16 -3.38 -9.75 0.92
C THR A 16 -4.28 -8.68 1.52
N TYR A 17 -4.41 -8.64 2.85
CA TYR A 17 -5.20 -7.65 3.59
C TYR A 17 -4.37 -6.47 4.08
N TYR A 18 -3.06 -6.48 3.85
CA TYR A 18 -2.17 -5.44 4.33
C TYR A 18 -1.29 -4.87 3.24
N VAL A 19 -0.81 -3.65 3.47
CA VAL A 19 0.24 -2.98 2.71
C VAL A 19 1.36 -2.59 3.67
N LEU A 20 2.59 -2.91 3.29
CA LEU A 20 3.78 -2.46 3.98
C LEU A 20 4.26 -1.15 3.36
N LYS A 21 4.40 -0.12 4.19
CA LYS A 21 4.87 1.20 3.75
C LYS A 21 6.20 1.54 4.43
N PRO A 22 7.25 1.88 3.67
CA PRO A 22 8.45 2.45 4.26
C PRO A 22 8.21 3.92 4.62
N GLN A 23 9.08 4.49 5.45
CA GLN A 23 9.09 5.93 5.74
C GLN A 23 9.66 6.74 4.54
N ARG A 24 8.98 6.67 3.38
CA ARG A 24 9.32 7.39 2.15
C ARG A 24 8.06 7.92 1.47
N GLU A 25 8.19 9.11 0.90
CA GLU A 25 7.14 9.76 0.10
C GLU A 25 7.39 9.56 -1.42
N GLY A 26 6.43 9.97 -2.25
CA GLY A 26 6.59 9.98 -3.72
C GLY A 26 6.14 8.73 -4.48
N GLY A 27 5.33 7.86 -3.85
CA GLY A 27 4.76 6.67 -4.50
C GLY A 27 5.79 5.57 -4.82
N GLY A 28 5.31 4.39 -5.22
CA GLY A 28 6.15 3.28 -5.72
C GLY A 28 6.97 2.47 -4.69
N ASN A 29 7.00 2.87 -3.42
CA ASN A 29 7.82 2.20 -2.40
C ASN A 29 7.05 1.15 -1.57
N ASN A 30 5.74 1.02 -1.76
CA ASN A 30 4.90 0.13 -0.96
C ASN A 30 5.00 -1.33 -1.42
N VAL A 31 4.86 -2.26 -0.47
CA VAL A 31 4.86 -3.71 -0.74
C VAL A 31 3.45 -4.27 -0.50
N TYR A 32 2.96 -5.07 -1.45
CA TYR A 32 1.59 -5.56 -1.51
C TYR A 32 1.52 -7.09 -1.67
N GLY A 33 0.36 -7.67 -1.33
CA GLY A 33 0.04 -9.07 -1.63
C GLY A 33 1.02 -10.05 -0.96
N SER A 34 1.34 -11.15 -1.64
CA SER A 34 2.25 -12.17 -1.11
C SER A 34 3.65 -11.63 -0.75
N ASN A 35 4.08 -10.54 -1.38
CA ASN A 35 5.39 -9.93 -1.10
C ASN A 35 5.45 -9.33 0.31
N VAL A 36 4.31 -9.00 0.92
CA VAL A 36 4.23 -8.55 2.32
C VAL A 36 4.78 -9.63 3.24
N ARG A 37 4.36 -10.90 3.05
CA ARG A 37 4.87 -12.03 3.84
C ARG A 37 6.38 -12.15 3.67
N THR A 38 6.88 -12.23 2.44
CA THR A 38 8.31 -12.41 2.16
C THR A 38 9.16 -11.32 2.81
N LYS A 39 8.69 -10.06 2.74
CA LYS A 39 9.40 -8.91 3.31
C LYS A 39 9.34 -8.89 4.86
N LEU A 40 8.21 -9.29 5.46
CA LEU A 40 8.09 -9.44 6.92
C LEU A 40 8.98 -10.57 7.44
N GLU A 41 9.03 -11.70 6.75
CA GLU A 41 9.88 -12.84 7.11
C GLU A 41 11.37 -12.47 7.02
N SER A 42 11.78 -11.77 5.95
CA SER A 42 13.17 -11.35 5.79
C SER A 42 13.63 -10.35 6.86
N MET A 43 12.71 -9.55 7.42
CA MET A 43 13.02 -8.51 8.41
C MET A 43 12.64 -8.89 9.84
N LYS A 44 12.16 -10.11 10.10
CA LYS A 44 11.60 -10.53 11.40
C LYS A 44 12.53 -10.22 12.58
N ASN A 45 13.83 -10.47 12.42
CA ASN A 45 14.86 -10.25 13.43
C ASN A 45 15.76 -9.05 13.11
N SER A 46 15.43 -8.25 12.09
CA SER A 46 16.26 -7.13 11.63
C SER A 46 15.80 -5.81 12.22
N ARG A 47 16.76 -4.92 12.52
CA ARG A 47 16.48 -3.53 12.89
C ARG A 47 15.85 -2.73 11.75
N GLU A 48 15.99 -3.18 10.50
CA GLU A 48 15.33 -2.59 9.32
C GLU A 48 13.81 -2.45 9.51
N ARG A 49 13.21 -3.36 10.30
CA ARG A 49 11.77 -3.39 10.60
C ARG A 49 11.23 -2.05 11.13
N THR A 50 12.02 -1.27 11.88
CA THR A 50 11.55 0.00 12.46
C THR A 50 11.26 1.08 11.41
N GLY A 51 11.76 0.92 10.18
CA GLY A 51 11.50 1.83 9.07
C GLY A 51 10.19 1.56 8.32
N TRP A 52 9.39 0.60 8.77
CA TRP A 52 8.18 0.16 8.09
C TRP A 52 6.95 0.26 8.99
N ILE A 53 5.81 0.54 8.37
CA ILE A 53 4.50 0.42 9.00
C ILE A 53 3.66 -0.61 8.24
N LEU A 54 2.92 -1.41 9.00
CA LEU A 54 1.90 -2.30 8.45
C LEU A 54 0.55 -1.57 8.53
N MET A 55 -0.09 -1.39 7.39
CA MET A 55 -1.39 -0.75 7.28
C MET A 55 -2.38 -1.73 6.65
N GLU A 56 -3.62 -1.74 7.13
CA GLU A 56 -4.70 -2.49 6.48
C GLU A 56 -4.98 -1.93 5.08
N LEU A 57 -5.13 -2.83 4.10
CA LEU A 57 -5.42 -2.47 2.73
C LEU A 57 -6.88 -2.08 2.60
N ILE A 58 -7.13 -0.82 2.25
CA ILE A 58 -8.47 -0.32 1.94
C ILE A 58 -8.96 -1.00 0.66
N LYS A 59 -10.10 -1.69 0.74
CA LYS A 59 -10.75 -2.36 -0.41
C LYS A 59 -11.86 -1.48 -0.97
N CYS A 60 -11.55 -0.76 -2.04
CA CYS A 60 -12.54 0.03 -2.78
C CYS A 60 -13.31 -0.85 -3.77
N THR A 61 -14.53 -0.45 -4.11
CA THR A 61 -15.29 -1.07 -5.22
C THR A 61 -14.74 -0.56 -6.54
N PRO A 62 -14.24 -1.43 -7.45
CA PRO A 62 -13.76 -1.00 -8.76
C PRO A 62 -14.89 -0.41 -9.60
N GLN A 63 -14.56 0.58 -10.43
CA GLN A 63 -15.49 1.20 -11.36
C GLN A 63 -14.95 1.15 -12.78
N MET A 64 -15.83 0.85 -13.75
CA MET A 64 -15.46 0.89 -15.17
C MET A 64 -15.34 2.33 -15.64
N ASN A 65 -14.21 2.69 -16.24
CA ASN A 65 -13.98 4.01 -16.83
C ASN A 65 -13.03 3.94 -18.03
N TYR A 66 -12.80 5.06 -18.73
CA TYR A 66 -11.90 5.13 -19.88
C TYR A 66 -10.54 5.72 -19.50
N LEU A 67 -9.45 5.01 -19.81
CA LEU A 67 -8.10 5.56 -19.75
C LEU A 67 -7.80 6.37 -21.02
N VAL A 68 -7.51 7.66 -20.85
CA VAL A 68 -6.99 8.54 -21.91
C VAL A 68 -5.60 9.02 -21.48
N ALA A 69 -4.56 8.52 -22.15
CA ALA A 69 -3.17 8.83 -21.84
C ALA A 69 -2.36 9.00 -23.13
N PRO A 70 -1.28 9.82 -23.15
CA PRO A 70 -0.47 10.06 -24.35
C PRO A 70 0.07 8.78 -25.00
N ASP A 71 0.42 7.78 -24.18
CA ASP A 71 0.97 6.51 -24.63
C ASP A 71 -0.08 5.54 -25.18
N ASN A 72 -1.37 5.88 -25.03
CA ASN A 72 -2.48 5.04 -25.44
C ASN A 72 -3.21 5.66 -26.65
N LYS A 73 -3.02 5.08 -27.84
CA LYS A 73 -3.53 5.64 -29.11
C LYS A 73 -5.06 5.76 -29.18
N GLN A 74 -5.79 4.99 -28.38
CA GLN A 74 -7.25 5.00 -28.31
C GLN A 74 -7.72 4.90 -26.86
N PRO A 75 -8.84 5.55 -26.48
CA PRO A 75 -9.44 5.38 -25.16
C PRO A 75 -9.75 3.89 -24.91
N SER A 76 -9.36 3.39 -23.75
CA SER A 76 -9.57 2.00 -23.37
C SER A 76 -10.44 1.90 -22.13
N LEU A 77 -11.49 1.07 -22.18
CA LEU A 77 -12.36 0.79 -21.06
C LEU A 77 -11.65 -0.17 -20.09
N GLN A 78 -11.45 0.23 -18.84
CA GLN A 78 -10.73 -0.52 -17.81
C GLN A 78 -11.40 -0.36 -16.43
N GLU A 79 -11.04 -1.22 -15.48
CA GLU A 79 -11.43 -1.09 -14.07
C GLU A 79 -10.48 -0.13 -13.35
N PHE A 80 -11.06 0.79 -12.57
CA PHE A 80 -10.33 1.81 -11.81
C PHE A 80 -10.71 1.79 -10.33
N VAL A 81 -9.73 2.17 -9.50
CA VAL A 81 -9.94 2.60 -8.12
C VAL A 81 -9.48 4.05 -8.01
N SER A 82 -10.29 4.91 -7.40
CA SER A 82 -9.98 6.32 -7.21
C SER A 82 -9.47 6.61 -5.80
N GLU A 83 -8.56 7.57 -5.69
CA GLU A 83 -8.06 8.13 -4.43
C GLU A 83 -8.42 9.62 -4.38
N LEU A 84 -9.12 10.05 -3.32
CA LEU A 84 -9.57 11.44 -3.15
C LEU A 84 -8.57 12.21 -2.28
N GLY A 85 -7.93 13.24 -2.85
CA GLY A 85 -7.09 14.19 -2.12
C GLY A 85 -7.87 15.45 -1.74
N ILE A 86 -7.74 15.91 -0.49
CA ILE A 86 -8.30 17.19 -0.02
C ILE A 86 -7.14 18.09 0.38
N TYR A 87 -7.04 19.26 -0.24
CA TYR A 87 -6.04 20.26 0.11
C TYR A 87 -6.46 21.03 1.37
N GLY A 88 -5.52 21.23 2.30
CA GLY A 88 -5.71 22.04 3.51
C GLY A 88 -4.70 23.18 3.57
N ILE A 89 -5.16 24.38 3.96
CA ILE A 89 -4.32 25.57 4.17
C ILE A 89 -4.59 26.07 5.57
N VAL A 90 -3.54 26.31 6.35
CA VAL A 90 -3.60 26.92 7.68
C VAL A 90 -2.75 28.18 7.69
N LEU A 91 -3.31 29.30 8.14
CA LEU A 91 -2.60 30.55 8.38
C LEU A 91 -2.60 30.79 9.89
N GLY A 92 -1.40 30.83 10.46
CA GLY A 92 -1.15 31.13 11.88
C GLY A 92 -0.69 32.56 12.09
#